data_AF-A0A652KSQ2-F1
#
_entry.id   AF-A0A652KSQ2-F1
#
_cell.length_a   1.000
_cell.length_b   1.000
_cell.length_c   1.000
_cell.angle_alpha   90.00
_cell.angle_beta   90.00
_cell.angle_gamma   90.00
#
_symmetry.space_group_name_H-M   'P 1'
#
loop_
_entity.id
_entity.type
_entity.pdbx_description
1 polymer ?
#
loop_
_entity_poly.entity_id
_entity_poly.type
_entity_poly.pdbx_seq_one_letter_code
_entity_poly.pdbx_strand_id
1 'polypeptide(L)'
;PPESLAPATGPRDGRSGGSRRIVLVFGVIALCTAYGEGALADWGALHLEQDLGAHPGVAAAGYSVFALTMTAGRLSGTALLERLGQTRTLVLGGATAAAGMLLGALAPSIWATLLGFAITGLGLANIFPVAVARAGAVAGPGGVATASTLGYGGMLLGPPSIGFLADWFSLPVALTTVAALAAGAAAMGYWARNAGAARPSGT
;
A
#
# COMPACT_ATOMS: atom_id res chain seq x y z
N PRO A 1 26.46 6.22 54.53
CA PRO A 1 27.05 6.23 53.17
C PRO A 1 25.98 5.95 52.10
N PRO A 2 25.69 6.91 51.19
CA PRO A 2 24.80 6.65 50.07
C PRO A 2 25.53 5.81 49.01
N GLU A 3 25.03 4.60 48.74
CA GLU A 3 25.46 3.83 47.57
C GLU A 3 25.07 4.57 46.30
N SER A 4 26.08 4.88 45.49
CA SER A 4 25.94 5.50 44.20
C SER A 4 25.15 4.60 43.25
N LEU A 5 23.97 5.05 42.82
CA LEU A 5 23.30 4.52 41.63
C LEU A 5 24.13 4.91 40.41
N ALA A 6 25.08 4.06 40.03
CA ALA A 6 25.66 4.11 38.70
C ALA A 6 24.55 3.82 37.69
N PRO A 7 24.24 4.73 36.73
CA PRO A 7 23.34 4.38 35.65
C PRO A 7 24.03 3.29 34.83
N ALA A 8 23.44 2.09 34.84
CA ALA A 8 23.81 1.04 33.90
C ALA A 8 23.56 1.59 32.49
N THR A 9 24.64 2.05 31.84
CA THR A 9 24.63 2.42 30.43
C THR A 9 24.37 1.16 29.64
N GLY A 10 23.09 0.91 29.33
CA GLY A 10 22.69 -0.16 28.43
C GLY A 10 23.43 -0.01 27.08
N PRO A 11 23.80 -1.11 26.42
CA PRO A 11 24.56 -1.05 25.17
C PRO A 11 23.81 -0.20 24.12
N ARG A 12 24.41 0.91 23.69
CA ARG A 12 23.88 1.75 22.62
C ARG A 12 24.00 1.01 21.27
N ASP A 13 22.85 0.60 20.77
CA ASP A 13 22.44 0.34 19.40
C ASP A 13 23.47 0.54 18.27
N GLY A 14 24.18 -0.53 17.92
CA GLY A 14 24.70 -0.73 16.56
C GLY A 14 23.65 -1.24 15.55
N ARG A 15 22.40 -1.45 16.00
CA ARG A 15 21.27 -1.99 15.21
C ARG A 15 20.27 -0.92 14.72
N SER A 16 20.41 0.34 15.12
CA SER A 16 19.40 1.40 14.91
C SER A 16 19.24 1.84 13.44
N GLY A 17 20.33 1.96 12.68
CA GLY A 17 20.29 2.48 11.30
C GLY A 17 19.58 1.55 10.31
N GLY A 18 19.86 0.24 10.39
CA GLY A 18 19.26 -0.76 9.50
C GLY A 18 17.77 -0.97 9.77
N SER A 19 17.38 -1.05 11.04
CA SER A 19 15.98 -1.20 11.45
C SER A 19 15.14 0.01 11.02
N ARG A 20 15.66 1.24 11.20
CA ARG A 20 14.99 2.47 10.76
C ARG A 20 14.75 2.51 9.24
N ARG A 21 15.73 2.11 8.43
CA ARG A 21 15.59 2.06 6.97
C ARG A 21 14.50 1.07 6.54
N ILE A 22 14.43 -0.11 7.18
CA ILE A 22 13.41 -1.13 6.88
C ILE A 22 12.00 -0.63 7.26
N VAL A 23 11.86 -0.01 8.43
CA VAL A 23 10.58 0.60 8.86
C VAL A 23 10.12 1.67 7.88
N LEU A 24 11.04 2.53 7.40
CA LEU A 24 10.72 3.54 6.39
C LEU A 24 10.23 2.90 5.08
N VAL A 25 10.86 1.83 4.61
CA VAL A 25 10.42 1.11 3.40
C VAL A 25 8.99 0.59 3.58
N PHE A 26 8.69 -0.06 4.71
CA PHE A 26 7.33 -0.53 4.98
C PHE A 26 6.33 0.63 5.17
N GLY A 27 6.75 1.74 5.76
CA GLY A 27 5.93 2.94 5.86
C GLY A 27 5.62 3.58 4.50
N VAL A 28 6.57 3.61 3.57
CA VAL A 28 6.33 4.07 2.18
C VAL A 28 5.40 3.10 1.45
N ILE A 29 5.56 1.78 1.62
CA ILE A 29 4.63 0.79 1.07
C ILE A 29 3.20 1.02 1.59
N ALA A 30 3.05 1.27 2.90
CA ALA A 30 1.76 1.59 3.51
C ALA A 30 1.18 2.90 2.95
N LEU A 31 2.01 3.93 2.80
CA LEU A 31 1.65 5.21 2.18
C LEU A 31 1.12 5.01 0.76
N CYS A 32 1.84 4.28 -0.09
CA CYS A 32 1.42 4.01 -1.47
C CYS A 32 0.06 3.27 -1.53
N THR A 33 -0.16 2.34 -0.62
CA THR A 33 -1.41 1.57 -0.56
C THR A 33 -2.58 2.44 -0.11
N ALA A 34 -2.38 3.24 0.94
CA ALA A 34 -3.40 4.14 1.46
C ALA A 34 -3.72 5.29 0.50
N TYR A 35 -2.73 5.76 -0.25
CA TYR A 35 -2.93 6.69 -1.37
C TYR A 35 -3.89 6.10 -2.41
N GLY A 36 -3.69 4.84 -2.80
CA GLY A 36 -4.58 4.16 -3.75
C GLY A 36 -5.99 3.99 -3.21
N GLU A 37 -6.13 3.61 -1.94
CA GLU A 37 -7.43 3.47 -1.28
C GLU A 37 -8.19 4.80 -1.24
N GLY A 38 -7.54 5.90 -0.85
CA GLY A 38 -8.14 7.24 -0.89
C GLY A 38 -8.46 7.70 -2.31
N ALA A 39 -7.55 7.49 -3.27
CA ALA A 39 -7.77 7.86 -4.66
C ALA A 39 -9.02 7.19 -5.25
N LEU A 40 -9.22 5.88 -5.03
CA LEU A 40 -10.43 5.21 -5.51
C LEU A 40 -11.70 5.65 -4.75
N ALA A 41 -11.59 5.98 -3.47
CA ALA A 41 -12.72 6.45 -2.67
C ALA A 41 -13.24 7.80 -3.15
N ASP A 42 -12.34 8.73 -3.47
CA ASP A 42 -12.71 10.10 -3.84
C ASP A 42 -12.92 10.27 -5.35
N TRP A 43 -12.11 9.59 -6.18
CA TRP A 43 -12.07 9.82 -7.63
C TRP A 43 -12.59 8.66 -8.48
N GLY A 44 -12.73 7.46 -7.91
CA GLY A 44 -13.17 6.27 -8.66
C GLY A 44 -14.59 6.40 -9.19
N ALA A 45 -15.51 6.93 -8.38
CA ALA A 45 -16.87 7.23 -8.82
C ALA A 45 -16.88 8.36 -9.87
N LEU A 46 -16.07 9.40 -9.66
CA LEU A 46 -15.98 10.53 -10.57
C LEU A 46 -15.50 10.11 -11.96
N HIS A 47 -14.53 9.20 -12.04
CA HIS A 47 -14.05 8.63 -13.30
C HIS A 47 -15.17 7.88 -14.06
N LEU A 48 -15.98 7.08 -13.36
CA LEU A 48 -17.12 6.39 -13.97
C LEU A 48 -18.16 7.39 -14.51
N GLU A 49 -18.45 8.47 -13.79
CA GLU A 49 -19.45 9.47 -14.21
C GLU A 49 -18.94 10.38 -15.31
N GLN A 50 -17.77 10.99 -15.14
CA GLN A 50 -17.25 12.04 -16.01
C GLN A 50 -16.62 11.49 -17.30
N ASP A 51 -15.85 10.40 -17.21
CA ASP A 51 -15.11 9.88 -18.36
C ASP A 51 -15.90 8.81 -19.13
N LEU A 52 -16.73 8.02 -18.43
CA LEU A 52 -17.49 6.92 -19.03
C LEU A 52 -19.00 7.17 -19.12
N GLY A 53 -19.49 8.31 -18.63
CA GLY A 53 -20.90 8.68 -18.68
C GLY A 53 -21.82 7.76 -17.88
N ALA A 54 -21.30 7.09 -16.85
CA ALA A 54 -22.09 6.20 -16.00
C ALA A 54 -23.11 7.00 -15.18
N HIS A 55 -24.30 6.45 -15.00
CA HIS A 55 -25.27 7.01 -14.07
C HIS A 55 -24.77 6.86 -12.61
N PRO A 56 -25.09 7.79 -11.69
CA PRO A 56 -24.62 7.76 -10.29
C PRO A 56 -24.75 6.42 -9.55
N GLY A 57 -25.79 5.64 -9.84
CA GLY A 57 -25.97 4.30 -9.25
C GLY A 57 -24.86 3.31 -9.63
N VAL A 58 -24.36 3.38 -10.86
CA VAL A 58 -23.23 2.54 -11.34
C VAL A 58 -21.92 3.06 -10.77
N ALA A 59 -21.75 4.37 -10.65
CA ALA A 59 -20.58 4.98 -10.03
C ALA A 59 -20.44 4.58 -8.55
N ALA A 60 -21.55 4.64 -7.80
CA ALA A 60 -21.61 4.14 -6.42
C ALA A 60 -21.33 2.63 -6.34
N ALA A 61 -21.82 1.85 -7.31
CA ALA A 61 -21.51 0.42 -7.40
C ALA A 61 -20.01 0.18 -7.63
N GLY A 62 -19.32 1.05 -8.36
CA GLY A 62 -17.87 0.96 -8.57
C GLY A 62 -17.06 1.00 -7.29
N TYR A 63 -17.30 1.99 -6.44
CA TYR A 63 -16.65 2.04 -5.13
C TYR A 63 -17.09 0.87 -4.24
N SER A 64 -18.35 0.47 -4.32
CA SER A 64 -18.87 -0.67 -3.55
C SER A 64 -18.16 -1.98 -3.92
N VAL A 65 -17.93 -2.23 -5.21
CA VAL A 65 -17.18 -3.40 -5.70
C VAL A 65 -15.74 -3.36 -5.20
N PHE A 66 -15.07 -2.22 -5.27
CA PHE A 66 -13.73 -2.04 -4.69
C PHE A 66 -13.72 -2.37 -3.19
N ALA A 67 -14.63 -1.77 -2.41
CA ALA A 67 -14.70 -1.96 -0.96
C ALA A 67 -15.03 -3.41 -0.57
N LEU A 68 -15.95 -4.07 -1.28
CA LEU A 68 -16.32 -5.47 -1.06
C LEU A 68 -15.17 -6.43 -1.36
N THR A 69 -14.50 -6.24 -2.50
CA THR A 69 -13.35 -7.07 -2.87
C THR A 69 -12.15 -6.85 -1.95
N MET A 70 -11.91 -5.60 -1.54
CA MET A 70 -10.91 -5.28 -0.52
C MET A 70 -11.23 -5.97 0.81
N THR A 71 -12.50 -5.91 1.25
CA THR A 71 -12.96 -6.57 2.47
C THR A 71 -12.77 -8.08 2.39
N ALA A 72 -13.21 -8.71 1.30
CA ALA A 72 -13.02 -10.13 1.05
C ALA A 72 -11.53 -10.53 1.02
N GLY A 73 -10.69 -9.69 0.42
CA GLY A 73 -9.23 -9.85 0.42
C GLY A 73 -8.62 -9.80 1.82
N ARG A 74 -9.05 -8.85 2.66
CA ARG A 74 -8.62 -8.71 4.06
C ARG A 74 -9.03 -9.92 4.89
N LEU A 75 -10.27 -10.41 4.73
CA LEU A 75 -10.77 -11.62 5.42
C LEU A 75 -10.02 -12.88 5.01
N SER A 76 -9.62 -12.97 3.74
CA SER A 76 -8.82 -14.08 3.21
C SER A 76 -7.32 -13.95 3.53
N GLY A 77 -6.92 -12.82 4.13
CA GLY A 77 -5.52 -12.43 4.29
C GLY A 77 -4.70 -13.39 5.13
N THR A 78 -5.24 -13.88 6.24
CA THR A 78 -4.55 -14.84 7.14
C THR A 78 -4.17 -16.12 6.40
N ALA A 79 -5.13 -16.74 5.71
CA ALA A 79 -4.88 -17.94 4.92
C ALA A 79 -3.87 -17.67 3.77
N LEU A 80 -3.94 -16.50 3.15
CA LEU A 80 -3.02 -16.12 2.08
C LEU A 80 -1.59 -15.92 2.61
N LEU A 81 -1.43 -15.30 3.78
CA LEU A 81 -0.15 -15.11 4.46
C LEU A 81 0.47 -16.44 4.89
N GLU A 82 -0.33 -17.38 5.39
CA GLU A 82 0.14 -18.72 5.78
C GLU A 82 0.63 -19.52 4.56
N ARG A 83 -0.08 -19.44 3.43
CA ARG A 83 0.25 -20.23 2.23
C ARG A 83 1.36 -19.62 1.38
N LEU A 84 1.36 -18.30 1.19
CA LEU A 84 2.29 -17.61 0.28
C LEU A 84 3.46 -16.95 1.00
N GLY A 85 3.30 -16.64 2.29
CA GLY A 85 4.26 -15.85 3.06
C GLY A 85 4.13 -14.35 2.78
N GLN A 86 4.49 -13.56 3.79
CA GLN A 86 4.28 -12.10 3.83
C GLN A 86 4.86 -11.36 2.61
N THR A 87 6.10 -11.68 2.21
CA THR A 87 6.75 -11.01 1.08
C THR A 87 6.06 -11.31 -0.25
N ARG A 88 5.70 -12.56 -0.53
CA ARG A 88 5.03 -12.89 -1.80
C ARG A 88 3.66 -12.24 -1.86
N THR A 89 2.94 -12.20 -0.74
CA THR A 89 1.66 -11.48 -0.65
C THR A 89 1.82 -9.99 -0.97
N LEU A 90 2.86 -9.32 -0.47
CA LEU A 90 3.14 -7.92 -0.81
C LEU A 90 3.43 -7.71 -2.30
N VAL A 91 4.29 -8.55 -2.89
CA VAL A 91 4.72 -8.39 -4.30
C VAL A 91 3.57 -8.73 -5.25
N LEU A 92 2.88 -9.86 -5.03
CA LEU A 92 1.76 -10.28 -5.86
C LEU A 92 0.55 -9.35 -5.67
N GLY A 93 0.30 -8.90 -4.44
CA GLY A 93 -0.75 -7.93 -4.16
C GLY A 93 -0.51 -6.61 -4.87
N GLY A 94 0.71 -6.06 -4.77
CA GLY A 94 1.06 -4.81 -5.44
C GLY A 94 1.07 -4.91 -6.97
N ALA A 95 1.54 -6.03 -7.54
CA ALA A 95 1.48 -6.27 -8.98
C ALA A 95 0.02 -6.41 -9.48
N THR A 96 -0.80 -7.17 -8.75
CA THR A 96 -2.24 -7.31 -9.02
C THR A 96 -2.94 -5.98 -8.94
N ALA A 97 -2.64 -5.17 -7.92
CA ALA A 97 -3.20 -3.84 -7.75
C ALA A 97 -2.79 -2.90 -8.89
N ALA A 98 -1.52 -2.92 -9.30
CA ALA A 98 -1.05 -2.11 -10.42
C ALA A 98 -1.76 -2.49 -11.73
N ALA A 99 -1.86 -3.79 -12.03
CA ALA A 99 -2.55 -4.28 -13.23
C ALA A 99 -4.04 -3.94 -13.21
N GLY A 100 -4.71 -4.17 -12.08
CA GLY A 100 -6.12 -3.83 -11.88
C GLY A 100 -6.37 -2.34 -12.05
N MET A 101 -5.47 -1.50 -11.54
CA MET A 101 -5.64 -0.05 -11.58
C MET A 101 -5.37 0.52 -12.97
N LEU A 102 -4.38 0.00 -13.70
CA LEU A 102 -4.18 0.36 -15.11
C LEU A 102 -5.39 0.00 -15.95
N LEU A 103 -5.96 -1.19 -15.72
CA LEU A 103 -7.19 -1.62 -16.38
C LEU A 103 -8.37 -0.73 -15.96
N GLY A 104 -8.47 -0.38 -14.68
CA GLY A 104 -9.51 0.49 -14.14
C GLY A 104 -9.49 1.89 -14.76
N ALA A 105 -8.30 2.50 -14.83
CA ALA A 105 -8.12 3.87 -15.27
C ALA A 105 -8.17 4.05 -16.78
N LEU A 106 -7.68 3.08 -17.57
CA LEU A 106 -7.50 3.24 -19.02
C LEU A 106 -8.55 2.49 -19.85
N ALA A 107 -9.43 1.71 -19.24
CA ALA A 107 -10.42 0.97 -19.99
C ALA A 107 -11.48 1.90 -20.59
N PRO A 108 -11.90 1.68 -21.86
CA PRO A 108 -12.97 2.43 -22.50
C PRO A 108 -14.38 1.93 -22.12
N SER A 109 -14.50 1.06 -21.11
CA SER A 109 -15.71 0.29 -20.80
C SER A 109 -15.96 0.31 -19.30
N ILE A 110 -17.18 0.67 -18.90
CA ILE A 110 -17.63 0.65 -17.50
C ILE A 110 -17.37 -0.71 -16.86
N TRP A 111 -17.73 -1.81 -17.53
CA TRP A 111 -17.55 -3.16 -16.98
C TRP A 111 -16.09 -3.52 -16.77
N ALA A 112 -15.21 -3.10 -17.69
CA ALA A 112 -13.78 -3.27 -17.53
C ALA A 112 -13.26 -2.40 -16.37
N THR A 113 -13.69 -1.15 -16.24
CA THR A 113 -13.32 -0.29 -15.11
C THR A 113 -13.74 -0.89 -13.76
N LEU A 114 -14.97 -1.41 -13.66
CA LEU A 114 -15.46 -2.10 -12.46
C LEU A 114 -14.62 -3.34 -12.13
N LEU A 115 -14.23 -4.12 -13.15
CA LEU A 115 -13.34 -5.26 -12.97
C LEU A 115 -11.94 -4.80 -12.51
N GLY A 116 -11.43 -3.70 -13.05
CA GLY A 116 -10.17 -3.09 -12.64
C GLY A 116 -10.20 -2.66 -11.18
N PHE A 117 -11.28 -2.01 -10.75
CA PHE A 117 -11.49 -1.63 -9.35
C PHE A 117 -11.59 -2.84 -8.42
N ALA A 118 -12.29 -3.90 -8.85
CA ALA A 118 -12.34 -5.17 -8.12
C ALA A 118 -10.95 -5.81 -7.92
N ILE A 119 -10.17 -5.88 -9.00
CA ILE A 119 -8.80 -6.43 -8.97
C ILE A 119 -7.90 -5.55 -8.10
N THR A 120 -8.04 -4.22 -8.18
CA THR A 120 -7.28 -3.27 -7.38
C THR A 120 -7.58 -3.42 -5.89
N GLY A 121 -8.86 -3.50 -5.52
CA GLY A 121 -9.29 -3.73 -4.14
C GLY A 121 -8.71 -5.01 -3.57
N LEU A 122 -8.79 -6.11 -4.32
CA LEU A 122 -8.22 -7.39 -3.92
C LEU A 122 -6.69 -7.34 -3.78
N GLY A 123 -5.98 -6.66 -4.69
CA GLY A 123 -4.53 -6.53 -4.66
C GLY A 123 -4.02 -5.70 -3.49
N LEU A 124 -4.66 -4.56 -3.21
CA LEU A 124 -4.26 -3.65 -2.12
C LEU A 124 -4.62 -4.18 -0.72
N ALA A 125 -5.63 -5.04 -0.62
CA ALA A 125 -6.27 -5.47 0.63
C ALA A 125 -5.31 -5.78 1.78
N ASN A 126 -4.28 -6.58 1.51
CA ASN A 126 -3.36 -7.08 2.53
C ASN A 126 -2.03 -6.33 2.60
N ILE A 127 -1.77 -5.37 1.69
CA ILE A 127 -0.46 -4.73 1.61
C ILE A 127 -0.22 -3.85 2.84
N PHE A 128 -1.19 -3.02 3.18
CA PHE A 128 -1.12 -2.13 4.34
C PHE A 128 -0.95 -2.87 5.69
N PRO A 129 -1.83 -3.82 6.08
CA PRO A 129 -1.69 -4.51 7.36
C PRO A 129 -0.39 -5.32 7.44
N VAL A 130 0.05 -5.94 6.34
CA VAL A 130 1.33 -6.66 6.31
C VAL A 130 2.51 -5.71 6.51
N ALA A 131 2.50 -4.54 5.87
CA ALA A 131 3.56 -3.55 6.02
C ALA A 131 3.66 -3.04 7.46
N VAL A 132 2.53 -2.73 8.10
CA VAL A 132 2.47 -2.29 9.50
C VAL A 132 2.95 -3.41 10.44
N ALA A 133 2.47 -4.63 10.26
CA ALA A 133 2.89 -5.79 11.06
C ALA A 133 4.41 -6.03 10.94
N ARG A 134 4.96 -5.84 9.74
CA ARG A 134 6.40 -5.98 9.48
C ARG A 134 7.23 -4.89 10.12
N ALA A 135 6.79 -3.64 10.03
CA ALA A 135 7.44 -2.54 10.74
C ALA A 135 7.45 -2.78 12.26
N GLY A 136 6.33 -3.28 12.80
CA GLY A 136 6.21 -3.66 14.21
C GLY A 136 7.15 -4.80 14.62
N ALA A 137 7.29 -5.84 13.79
CA ALA A 137 8.22 -6.94 14.07
C ALA A 137 9.69 -6.48 14.10
N VAL A 138 10.03 -5.42 13.35
CA VAL A 138 11.42 -4.94 13.20
C VAL A 138 11.81 -3.88 14.26
N ALA A 139 10.88 -3.02 14.66
CA ALA A 139 11.16 -1.89 15.56
C ALA A 139 10.14 -1.73 16.71
N GLY A 140 9.33 -2.75 16.98
CA GLY A 140 8.32 -2.72 18.05
C GLY A 140 7.24 -1.65 17.82
N PRO A 141 6.64 -1.10 18.89
CA PRO A 141 5.57 -0.10 18.81
C PRO A 141 5.93 1.14 17.97
N GLY A 142 7.19 1.59 18.01
CA GLY A 142 7.65 2.73 17.23
C GLY A 142 7.64 2.47 15.71
N GLY A 143 7.88 1.22 15.29
CA GLY A 143 7.77 0.81 13.90
C GLY A 143 6.34 0.85 13.39
N VAL A 144 5.40 0.33 14.20
CA VAL A 144 3.96 0.40 13.91
C VAL A 144 3.52 1.86 13.79
N ALA A 145 3.87 2.70 14.76
CA ALA A 145 3.52 4.11 14.75
C ALA A 145 4.03 4.81 13.48
N THR A 146 5.31 4.62 13.14
CA THR A 146 5.92 5.24 11.95
C THR A 146 5.23 4.79 10.66
N ALA A 147 4.99 3.49 10.50
CA ALA A 147 4.35 2.95 9.30
C ALA A 147 2.90 3.43 9.16
N SER A 148 2.14 3.45 10.27
CA SER A 148 0.77 3.96 10.29
C SER A 148 0.71 5.46 10.00
N THR A 149 1.62 6.27 10.58
CA THR A 149 1.70 7.71 10.30
C THR A 149 1.94 7.99 8.81
N LEU A 150 2.88 7.28 8.18
CA LEU A 150 3.11 7.41 6.74
C LEU A 150 1.91 6.94 5.92
N GLY A 151 1.26 5.86 6.35
CA GLY A 151 0.00 5.36 5.79
C GLY A 151 -1.09 6.44 5.75
N TYR A 152 -1.41 7.03 6.89
CA TYR A 152 -2.37 8.14 6.96
C TYR A 152 -1.94 9.35 6.13
N GLY A 153 -0.63 9.63 6.06
CA GLY A 153 -0.09 10.63 5.15
C GLY A 153 -0.45 10.36 3.69
N GLY A 154 -0.39 9.10 3.25
CA GLY A 154 -0.79 8.70 1.90
C GLY A 154 -2.27 8.94 1.63
N MET A 155 -3.13 8.59 2.60
CA MET A 155 -4.58 8.81 2.49
C MET A 155 -4.93 10.30 2.42
N LEU A 156 -4.24 11.15 3.18
CA LEU A 156 -4.46 12.60 3.15
C LEU A 156 -3.90 13.27 1.89
N LEU A 157 -2.76 12.79 1.39
CA LEU A 157 -2.13 13.32 0.18
C LEU A 157 -2.79 12.82 -1.11
N GLY A 158 -3.49 11.68 -1.06
CA GLY A 158 -4.18 11.06 -2.19
C GLY A 158 -5.06 12.03 -2.96
N PRO A 159 -6.13 12.54 -2.34
CA PRO A 159 -7.14 13.31 -3.06
C PRO A 159 -6.62 14.63 -3.64
N PRO A 160 -5.85 15.46 -2.90
CA PRO A 160 -5.27 16.68 -3.46
C PRO A 160 -4.29 16.41 -4.61
N SER A 161 -3.50 15.33 -4.51
CA SER A 161 -2.52 14.99 -5.56
C SER A 161 -3.22 14.55 -6.84
N ILE A 162 -4.26 13.71 -6.73
CA ILE A 162 -5.03 13.26 -7.90
C ILE A 162 -5.79 14.43 -8.52
N GLY A 163 -6.45 15.27 -7.72
CA GLY A 163 -7.18 16.43 -8.24
C GLY A 163 -6.27 17.38 -9.00
N PHE A 164 -5.12 17.74 -8.42
CA PHE A 164 -4.14 18.58 -9.11
C PHE A 164 -3.64 17.95 -10.42
N LEU A 165 -3.40 16.63 -10.45
CA LEU A 165 -2.97 15.97 -11.68
C LEU A 165 -4.09 15.86 -12.72
N ALA A 166 -5.33 15.69 -12.28
CA ALA A 166 -6.51 15.64 -13.13
C ALA A 166 -6.77 16.98 -13.83
N ASP A 167 -6.53 18.10 -13.14
CA ASP A 167 -6.67 19.45 -13.70
C ASP A 167 -5.69 19.73 -14.85
N TRP A 168 -4.48 19.17 -14.79
CA TRP A 168 -3.43 19.43 -15.79
C TRP A 168 -3.40 18.43 -16.94
N PHE A 169 -3.78 17.16 -16.70
CA PHE A 169 -3.68 16.09 -17.68
C PHE A 169 -5.06 15.53 -18.01
N SER A 170 -5.59 14.69 -17.12
CA SER A 170 -6.94 14.13 -17.12
C SER A 170 -7.08 13.20 -15.92
N LEU A 171 -8.32 12.93 -15.50
CA LEU A 171 -8.59 12.02 -14.39
C LEU A 171 -8.09 10.58 -14.63
N PRO A 172 -8.29 9.97 -15.83
CA PRO A 172 -7.73 8.65 -16.15
C PRO A 172 -6.20 8.61 -15.98
N VAL A 173 -5.50 9.64 -16.47
CA VAL A 173 -4.04 9.72 -16.38
C VAL A 173 -3.60 9.89 -14.93
N ALA A 174 -4.30 10.73 -14.16
CA ALA A 174 -4.05 10.92 -12.74
C ALA A 174 -4.16 9.60 -11.96
N LEU A 175 -5.18 8.81 -12.24
CA LEU A 175 -5.43 7.51 -11.61
C LEU A 175 -4.34 6.47 -11.91
N THR A 176 -3.59 6.58 -13.02
CA THR A 176 -2.45 5.69 -13.28
C THR A 176 -1.31 5.84 -12.28
N THR A 177 -1.23 6.97 -11.56
CA THR A 177 -0.23 7.14 -10.49
C THR A 177 -0.42 6.14 -9.35
N VAL A 178 -1.66 5.76 -9.05
CA VAL A 178 -1.97 4.69 -8.08
C VAL A 178 -1.33 3.38 -8.53
N ALA A 179 -1.42 3.05 -9.82
CA ALA A 179 -0.79 1.86 -10.37
C ALA A 179 0.74 1.92 -10.29
N ALA A 180 1.33 3.09 -10.59
CA ALA A 180 2.77 3.31 -10.49
C ALA A 180 3.27 3.15 -9.05
N LEU A 181 2.54 3.70 -8.06
CA LEU A 181 2.87 3.56 -6.65
C LEU A 181 2.70 2.12 -6.15
N ALA A 182 1.65 1.42 -6.58
CA ALA A 182 1.45 0.01 -6.26
C ALA A 182 2.57 -0.87 -6.84
N ALA A 183 2.98 -0.62 -8.09
CA ALA A 183 4.12 -1.28 -8.70
C ALA A 183 5.44 -0.96 -7.99
N GLY A 184 5.65 0.30 -7.61
CA GLY A 184 6.81 0.73 -6.81
C GLY A 184 6.86 0.03 -5.45
N ALA A 185 5.72 -0.08 -4.76
CA ALA A 185 5.59 -0.82 -3.51
C ALA A 185 5.90 -2.31 -3.68
N ALA A 186 5.41 -2.93 -4.76
CA ALA A 186 5.72 -4.31 -5.11
C ALA A 186 7.23 -4.50 -5.36
N ALA A 187 7.83 -3.59 -6.12
CA ALA A 187 9.27 -3.60 -6.38
C ALA A 187 10.06 -3.46 -5.07
N MET A 188 9.72 -2.50 -4.20
CA MET A 188 10.38 -2.34 -2.90
C MET A 188 10.26 -3.62 -2.04
N GLY A 189 9.08 -4.25 -2.01
CA GLY A 189 8.89 -5.54 -1.33
C GLY A 189 9.76 -6.66 -1.92
N TYR A 190 9.93 -6.67 -3.24
CA TYR A 190 10.79 -7.62 -3.95
C TYR A 190 12.30 -7.35 -3.74
N TRP A 191 12.72 -6.10 -3.64
CA TRP A 191 14.13 -5.77 -3.37
C TRP A 191 14.49 -6.04 -1.90
N ALA A 192 13.59 -5.74 -0.97
CA ALA A 192 13.79 -5.98 0.45
C ALA A 192 14.01 -7.46 0.79
N ARG A 193 13.37 -8.39 0.07
CA ARG A 193 13.62 -9.85 0.23
C ARG A 193 14.98 -10.29 -0.30
N ASN A 194 15.47 -9.69 -1.38
CA ASN A 194 16.71 -10.09 -2.02
C ASN A 194 17.92 -9.57 -1.22
N ALA A 195 17.79 -8.40 -0.59
CA ALA A 195 18.81 -7.84 0.30
C ALA A 195 19.08 -8.72 1.54
N GLY A 196 18.08 -9.50 2.00
CA GLY A 196 18.25 -10.47 3.09
C GLY A 196 18.97 -11.77 2.69
N ALA A 197 19.00 -12.10 1.40
CA ALA A 197 19.65 -13.32 0.89
C ALA A 197 21.15 -13.12 0.55
N ALA A 198 21.61 -11.87 0.46
CA ALA A 198 22.97 -11.52 0.05
C ALA A 198 24.03 -11.57 1.19
N ARG A 199 23.80 -12.32 2.27
CA ARG A 199 24.85 -12.63 3.26
C ARG A 199 25.15 -14.14 3.36
N PRO A 200 25.82 -14.73 2.37
CA PRO A 200 26.75 -15.81 2.60
C PRO A 200 28.20 -15.29 2.66
N SER A 201 29.02 -16.03 3.41
CA SER A 201 30.48 -15.99 3.58
C SER A 201 31.12 -14.79 4.33
N GLY A 202 31.37 -15.03 5.61
CA GLY A 202 32.57 -14.58 6.30
C GLY A 202 33.08 -15.73 7.16
N THR A 203 34.02 -16.49 6.58
CA THR A 203 34.88 -17.51 7.22
C THR A 203 35.66 -16.93 8.39
#